data_AF-A0AAE3GC66-F1
#
_entry.id   AF-A0AAE3GC66-F1
#
_cell.length_a   1.000
_cell.length_b   1.000
_cell.length_c   1.000
_cell.angle_alpha   90.00
_cell.angle_beta   90.00
_cell.angle_gamma   90.00
#
_symmetry.space_group_name_H-M   'P 1'
#
loop_
_entity.id
_entity.type
_entity.pdbx_description
1 polymer ?
#
loop_
_entity_poly.entity_id
_entity_poly.type
_entity_poly.pdbx_seq_one_letter_code
_entity_poly.pdbx_strand_id
1 'polypeptide(L)'
;MSSTVQRAEVDQDTDGQPSCYLLEFSVGGGGARHADVHAYGDLDSVRASLERRGGVDAYLVLWYGAVLHLWVVRHGAIVEGVDLHPFLRTGDERHDRSVARLLASREGRDGESDVDWPALFDSLCEACDWDARAALPLLTHLFELHDRGVSGDAAAAEELAALTESIEEGELPDEFAITPADHSCLDLDWAAIGRAVAPLKPPVLGTGEVHVRWAEDCAPHPESFLRQPFGRAEFHAGVNDLENGEDEYPEGHPGAE
;
A
#
# COMPACT_ATOMS: atom_id res chain seq x y z
N MET A 1 5.76 40.87 -32.34
CA MET A 1 6.19 39.45 -32.31
C MET A 1 5.27 38.74 -31.32
N SER A 2 4.09 38.31 -31.80
CA SER A 2 3.12 37.55 -31.00
C SER A 2 3.54 36.08 -31.03
N SER A 3 3.90 35.53 -29.87
CA SER A 3 4.09 34.10 -29.70
C SER A 3 2.72 33.50 -29.33
N THR A 4 2.03 33.02 -30.35
CA THR A 4 0.81 32.22 -30.20
C THR A 4 1.25 30.84 -29.71
N VAL A 5 1.11 30.60 -28.41
CA VAL A 5 1.21 29.25 -27.85
C VAL A 5 0.05 28.46 -28.44
N GLN A 6 0.35 27.58 -29.39
CA GLN A 6 -0.57 26.54 -29.84
C GLN A 6 -0.87 25.65 -28.64
N ARG A 7 -2.04 25.85 -28.01
CA ARG A 7 -2.70 24.82 -27.23
C ARG A 7 -2.96 23.67 -28.21
N ALA A 8 -2.23 22.58 -28.06
CA ALA A 8 -2.54 21.34 -28.75
C ALA A 8 -3.96 20.92 -28.33
N GLU A 9 -4.87 20.91 -29.30
CA GLU A 9 -6.13 20.17 -29.22
C GLU A 9 -5.77 18.67 -29.07
N VAL A 10 -5.66 18.20 -27.83
CA VAL A 10 -5.77 16.77 -27.50
C VAL A 10 -7.25 16.53 -27.22
N ASP A 11 -8.04 16.57 -28.28
CA ASP A 11 -9.46 16.20 -28.28
C ASP A 11 -9.64 14.99 -29.22
N GLN A 12 -8.73 14.00 -29.06
CA GLN A 12 -8.72 12.79 -29.87
C GLN A 12 -9.16 11.59 -29.01
N ASP A 13 -10.38 11.12 -29.27
CA ASP A 13 -10.86 9.76 -29.07
C ASP A 13 -10.77 9.14 -27.66
N THR A 14 -11.45 9.74 -26.68
CA THR A 14 -11.88 8.95 -25.50
C THR A 14 -13.10 8.07 -25.81
N ASP A 15 -13.79 8.31 -26.93
CA ASP A 15 -14.93 7.51 -27.40
C ASP A 15 -14.44 6.15 -27.90
N GLY A 16 -14.28 5.20 -26.98
CA GLY A 16 -13.90 3.83 -27.29
C GLY A 16 -12.91 3.19 -26.33
N GLN A 17 -12.32 3.96 -25.40
CA GLN A 17 -11.43 3.39 -24.39
C GLN A 17 -12.18 2.35 -23.52
N PRO A 18 -11.54 1.22 -23.18
CA PRO A 18 -12.14 0.26 -22.28
C PRO A 18 -12.21 0.79 -20.84
N SER A 19 -13.13 0.24 -20.07
CA SER A 19 -13.10 0.33 -18.60
C SER A 19 -12.18 -0.76 -18.05
N CYS A 20 -11.48 -0.45 -16.96
CA CYS A 20 -10.61 -1.39 -16.26
C CYS A 20 -10.51 -1.02 -14.78
N TYR A 21 -9.92 -1.92 -13.99
CA TYR A 21 -9.35 -1.58 -12.70
C TYR A 21 -7.86 -1.33 -12.86
N LEU A 22 -7.32 -0.34 -12.17
CA LEU A 22 -5.88 -0.22 -11.94
C LEU A 22 -5.58 -0.60 -10.50
N LEU A 23 -4.78 -1.63 -10.29
CA LEU A 23 -4.19 -1.90 -8.98
C LEU A 23 -2.91 -1.10 -8.86
N GLU A 24 -2.87 -0.17 -7.92
CA GLU A 24 -1.67 0.56 -7.53
C GLU A 24 -1.15 0.00 -6.20
N PHE A 25 0.10 -0.47 -6.22
CA PHE A 25 0.86 -0.81 -5.02
C PHE A 25 2.21 -0.11 -5.09
N SER A 26 2.39 0.95 -4.32
CA SER A 26 3.55 1.82 -4.52
C SER A 26 3.99 2.53 -3.25
N VAL A 27 5.28 2.78 -3.14
CA VAL A 27 5.89 3.55 -2.05
C VAL A 27 6.42 4.85 -2.63
N GLY A 28 6.09 5.96 -1.97
CA GLY A 28 6.57 7.29 -2.37
C GLY A 28 8.10 7.43 -2.38
N GLY A 29 8.60 8.62 -2.73
CA GLY A 29 10.04 8.86 -2.81
C GLY A 29 10.77 8.56 -1.48
N GLY A 30 11.69 7.59 -1.50
CA GLY A 30 12.40 7.08 -0.32
C GLY A 30 13.29 5.87 -0.62
N GLY A 31 13.62 5.08 0.43
CA GLY A 31 14.59 3.98 0.38
C GLY A 31 14.15 2.71 -0.34
N ALA A 32 12.84 2.42 -0.41
CA ALA A 32 12.29 1.29 -1.17
C ALA A 32 11.33 1.81 -2.25
N ARG A 33 11.88 2.39 -3.32
CA ARG A 33 11.06 2.82 -4.45
C ARG A 33 10.38 1.58 -5.05
N HIS A 34 9.07 1.51 -4.90
CA HIS A 34 8.23 0.53 -5.54
C HIS A 34 7.08 1.28 -6.19
N ALA A 35 6.79 0.97 -7.44
CA ALA A 35 5.75 1.65 -8.19
C ALA A 35 5.10 0.63 -9.10
N ASP A 36 4.22 -0.20 -8.54
CA ASP A 36 3.50 -1.19 -9.32
C ASP A 36 2.13 -0.65 -9.68
N VAL A 37 1.88 -0.51 -10.98
CA VAL A 37 0.53 -0.25 -11.49
C VAL A 37 0.19 -1.25 -12.56
N HIS A 38 -0.97 -1.89 -12.39
CA HIS A 38 -1.44 -2.95 -13.27
C HIS A 38 -2.89 -2.74 -13.68
N ALA A 39 -3.17 -2.87 -14.98
CA ALA A 39 -4.52 -2.78 -15.52
C ALA A 39 -5.19 -4.15 -15.68
N TYR A 40 -6.45 -4.28 -15.24
CA TYR A 40 -7.23 -5.51 -15.34
C TYR A 40 -8.69 -5.27 -15.75
N GLY A 41 -9.28 -6.21 -16.49
CA GLY A 41 -10.69 -6.17 -16.89
C GLY A 41 -11.68 -6.65 -15.82
N ASP A 42 -11.22 -7.29 -14.76
CA ASP A 42 -12.08 -7.86 -13.73
C ASP A 42 -11.32 -8.04 -12.41
N LEU A 43 -12.07 -8.14 -11.30
CA LEU A 43 -11.50 -8.29 -9.96
C LEU A 43 -10.80 -9.63 -9.75
N ASP A 44 -11.24 -10.70 -10.42
CA ASP A 44 -10.62 -12.02 -10.29
C ASP A 44 -9.19 -12.00 -10.83
N SER A 45 -8.94 -11.25 -11.90
CA SER A 45 -7.61 -11.03 -12.49
C SER A 45 -6.73 -10.17 -11.59
N VAL A 46 -7.29 -9.14 -10.94
CA VAL A 46 -6.57 -8.36 -9.91
C VAL A 46 -6.13 -9.28 -8.78
N ARG A 47 -7.06 -10.07 -8.25
CA ARG A 47 -6.83 -11.04 -7.18
C ARG A 47 -5.75 -12.04 -7.55
N ALA A 48 -5.88 -12.69 -8.71
CA ALA A 48 -4.92 -13.67 -9.17
C ALA A 48 -3.51 -13.07 -9.35
N SER A 49 -3.40 -11.77 -9.65
CA SER A 49 -2.11 -11.10 -9.73
C SER A 49 -1.44 -10.95 -8.38
N LEU A 50 -2.16 -10.46 -7.37
CA LEU A 50 -1.65 -10.35 -6.00
C LEU A 50 -1.32 -11.71 -5.40
N GLU A 51 -2.19 -12.71 -5.56
CA GLU A 51 -1.95 -14.06 -5.05
C GLU A 51 -0.71 -14.71 -5.69
N ARG A 52 -0.43 -14.46 -6.98
CA ARG A 52 0.81 -14.94 -7.62
C ARG A 52 2.08 -14.33 -7.02
N ARG A 53 1.99 -13.15 -6.42
CA ARG A 53 3.10 -12.46 -5.74
C ARG A 53 3.24 -12.87 -4.27
N GLY A 54 2.34 -13.73 -3.77
CA GLY A 54 2.30 -14.12 -2.37
C GLY A 54 1.44 -13.22 -1.49
N GLY A 55 0.77 -12.21 -2.05
CA GLY A 55 -0.08 -11.26 -1.34
C GLY A 55 0.47 -9.83 -1.40
N VAL A 56 0.13 -9.04 -0.37
CA VAL A 56 0.58 -7.66 -0.19
C VAL A 56 1.77 -7.65 0.77
N ASP A 57 2.92 -7.12 0.37
CA ASP A 57 4.10 -7.10 1.23
C ASP A 57 3.84 -6.29 2.53
N ALA A 58 3.90 -6.95 3.69
CA ALA A 58 3.59 -6.32 4.97
C ALA A 58 4.62 -5.24 5.34
N TYR A 59 5.87 -5.40 4.93
CA TYR A 59 6.91 -4.42 5.21
C TYR A 59 6.67 -3.14 4.42
N LEU A 60 6.35 -3.25 3.13
CA LEU A 60 6.01 -2.07 2.32
C LEU A 60 4.76 -1.36 2.85
N VAL A 61 3.73 -2.09 3.27
CA VAL A 61 2.49 -1.47 3.78
C VAL A 61 2.67 -0.90 5.18
N LEU A 62 3.12 -1.71 6.15
CA LEU A 62 3.10 -1.35 7.56
C LEU A 62 4.26 -0.42 7.92
N TRP A 63 5.41 -0.54 7.26
CA TRP A 63 6.59 0.26 7.56
C TRP A 63 6.75 1.45 6.62
N TYR A 64 6.65 1.24 5.30
CA TYR A 64 6.78 2.33 4.33
C TYR A 64 5.49 3.11 4.09
N GLY A 65 4.34 2.66 4.58
CA GLY A 65 3.05 3.30 4.31
C GLY A 65 2.69 3.26 2.82
N ALA A 66 2.97 2.13 2.15
CA ALA A 66 2.71 1.99 0.73
C ALA A 66 1.27 2.36 0.37
N VAL A 67 1.11 3.15 -0.70
CA VAL A 67 -0.17 3.36 -1.36
C VAL A 67 -0.66 2.01 -1.89
N LEU A 68 -1.81 1.57 -1.42
CA LEU A 68 -2.48 0.36 -1.88
C LEU A 68 -3.91 0.73 -2.29
N HIS A 69 -4.10 1.00 -3.58
CA HIS A 69 -5.37 1.47 -4.12
C HIS A 69 -5.86 0.60 -5.28
N LEU A 70 -7.18 0.51 -5.39
CA LEU A 70 -7.85 0.05 -6.59
C LEU A 70 -8.59 1.22 -7.25
N TRP A 71 -8.11 1.64 -8.41
CA TRP A 71 -8.73 2.70 -9.19
C TRP A 71 -9.73 2.11 -10.18
N VAL A 72 -10.90 2.73 -10.29
CA VAL A 72 -11.92 2.39 -11.28
C VAL A 72 -11.76 3.32 -12.48
N VAL A 73 -11.42 2.75 -13.63
CA VAL A 73 -11.32 3.48 -14.89
C VAL A 73 -12.57 3.20 -15.72
N ARG A 74 -13.22 4.26 -16.20
CA ARG A 74 -14.35 4.19 -17.13
C ARG A 74 -14.01 4.98 -18.38
N HIS A 75 -13.92 4.29 -19.50
CA HIS A 75 -13.61 4.91 -20.80
C HIS A 75 -12.36 5.81 -20.73
N GLY A 76 -11.29 5.27 -20.14
CA GLY A 76 -10.04 6.00 -19.97
C GLY A 76 -10.08 7.12 -18.91
N ALA A 77 -11.14 7.26 -18.11
CA ALA A 77 -11.17 8.20 -17.00
C ALA A 77 -11.14 7.46 -15.65
N ILE A 78 -10.18 7.79 -14.77
CA ILE A 78 -10.19 7.38 -13.36
C ILE A 78 -11.32 8.15 -12.67
N VAL A 79 -12.38 7.43 -12.30
CA VAL A 79 -13.61 8.01 -11.73
C VAL A 79 -13.75 7.76 -10.23
N GLU A 80 -12.99 6.81 -9.69
CA GLU A 80 -13.08 6.39 -8.29
C GLU A 80 -11.76 5.73 -7.87
N GLY A 81 -11.37 5.95 -6.62
CA GLY A 81 -10.26 5.24 -5.97
C GLY A 81 -10.74 4.61 -4.68
N VAL A 82 -10.45 3.33 -4.50
CA VAL A 82 -10.75 2.60 -3.27
C VAL A 82 -9.45 2.29 -2.56
N ASP A 83 -9.27 2.88 -1.37
CA ASP A 83 -8.20 2.53 -0.45
C ASP A 83 -8.38 1.08 0.03
N LEU A 84 -7.37 0.24 -0.18
CA LEU A 84 -7.45 -1.17 0.14
C LEU A 84 -6.94 -1.51 1.55
N HIS A 85 -6.31 -0.57 2.26
CA HIS A 85 -5.80 -0.81 3.62
C HIS A 85 -6.85 -1.38 4.59
N PRO A 86 -8.12 -0.91 4.61
CA PRO A 86 -9.14 -1.48 5.50
C PRO A 86 -9.48 -2.96 5.23
N PHE A 87 -9.09 -3.49 4.07
CA PHE A 87 -9.36 -4.87 3.67
C PHE A 87 -8.18 -5.81 3.90
N LEU A 88 -7.05 -5.34 4.45
CA LEU A 88 -5.90 -6.18 4.77
C LEU A 88 -6.25 -7.23 5.82
N ARG A 89 -5.75 -8.45 5.62
CA ARG A 89 -5.98 -9.61 6.49
C ARG A 89 -4.67 -10.34 6.77
N THR A 90 -4.53 -10.77 8.01
CA THR A 90 -3.38 -11.52 8.51
C THR A 90 -3.69 -13.00 8.69
N GLY A 91 -4.99 -13.34 8.71
CA GLY A 91 -5.52 -14.63 9.13
C GLY A 91 -5.99 -14.68 10.59
N ASP A 92 -5.70 -13.63 11.39
CA ASP A 92 -6.11 -13.48 12.78
C ASP A 92 -6.81 -12.12 12.99
N GLU A 93 -8.08 -12.15 13.42
CA GLU A 93 -8.89 -10.95 13.63
C GLU A 93 -8.31 -9.97 14.68
N ARG A 94 -7.50 -10.45 15.63
CA ARG A 94 -6.82 -9.58 16.61
C ARG A 94 -5.72 -8.78 15.92
N HIS A 95 -4.89 -9.44 15.12
CA HIS A 95 -3.81 -8.80 14.37
C HIS A 95 -4.37 -7.86 13.29
N ASP A 96 -5.50 -8.20 12.65
CA ASP A 96 -6.17 -7.33 11.68
C ASP A 96 -6.58 -5.99 12.31
N ARG A 97 -7.06 -6.01 13.55
CA ARG A 97 -7.37 -4.78 14.30
C ARG A 97 -6.11 -3.97 14.61
N SER A 98 -5.02 -4.63 14.98
CA SER A 98 -3.73 -3.99 15.24
C SER A 98 -3.16 -3.32 13.98
N VAL A 99 -3.24 -3.99 12.82
CA VAL A 99 -2.87 -3.42 11.52
C VAL A 99 -3.69 -2.16 11.23
N ALA A 100 -5.02 -2.24 11.34
CA ALA A 100 -5.89 -1.10 11.11
C ALA A 100 -5.58 0.08 12.04
N ARG A 101 -5.27 -0.20 13.32
CA ARG A 101 -4.91 0.82 14.32
C ARG A 101 -3.56 1.46 14.02
N LEU A 102 -2.54 0.67 13.67
CA LEU A 102 -1.21 1.18 13.31
C LEU A 102 -1.29 2.10 12.08
N LEU A 103 -2.01 1.68 11.04
CA LEU A 103 -2.20 2.48 9.82
C LEU A 103 -2.95 3.78 10.13
N ALA A 104 -4.01 3.72 10.94
CA ALA A 104 -4.70 4.92 11.41
C ALA A 104 -3.77 5.87 12.19
N SER A 105 -2.88 5.33 13.02
CA SER A 105 -1.90 6.12 13.79
C SER A 105 -0.90 6.85 12.89
N ARG A 106 -0.37 6.17 11.86
CA ARG A 106 0.53 6.78 10.87
C ARG A 106 -0.11 7.93 10.10
N GLU A 107 -1.42 7.86 9.89
CA GLU A 107 -2.19 8.93 9.25
C GLU A 107 -2.65 10.03 10.22
N GLY A 108 -2.29 9.93 11.51
CA GLY A 108 -2.73 10.85 12.56
C GLY A 108 -4.24 10.78 12.84
N ARG A 109 -4.87 9.62 12.60
CA ARG A 109 -6.30 9.37 12.77
C ARG A 109 -6.67 8.62 14.06
N ASP A 110 -5.69 8.12 14.81
CA ASP A 110 -5.89 7.34 16.05
C ASP A 110 -6.24 8.20 17.28
N GLY A 111 -6.20 9.53 17.14
CA GLY A 111 -6.47 10.48 18.21
C GLY A 111 -5.21 10.86 18.99
N GLU A 112 -5.38 11.43 20.17
CA GLU A 112 -4.26 11.82 21.04
C GLU A 112 -3.87 10.60 21.89
N SER A 113 -2.92 9.80 21.39
CA SER A 113 -2.26 8.72 22.12
C SER A 113 -0.98 9.26 22.77
N ASP A 114 -0.72 8.91 24.03
CA ASP A 114 0.54 9.24 24.69
C ASP A 114 1.72 8.39 24.18
N VAL A 115 1.42 7.31 23.44
CA VAL A 115 2.40 6.42 22.82
C VAL A 115 2.53 6.73 21.33
N ASP A 116 3.77 6.94 20.87
CA ASP A 116 4.14 7.04 19.46
C ASP A 116 4.21 5.64 18.83
N TRP A 117 3.05 5.12 18.42
CA TRP A 117 2.95 3.78 17.84
C TRP A 117 3.79 3.58 16.58
N PRO A 118 3.89 4.55 15.64
CA PRO A 118 4.80 4.45 14.52
C PRO A 118 6.26 4.25 14.95
N ALA A 119 6.76 5.06 15.88
CA ALA A 119 8.14 4.94 16.35
C ALA A 119 8.40 3.61 17.09
N LEU A 120 7.46 3.20 17.95
CA LEU A 120 7.57 1.91 18.66
C LEU A 120 7.53 0.73 17.68
N PHE A 121 6.73 0.82 16.62
CA PHE A 121 6.70 -0.20 15.57
C PHE A 121 8.01 -0.26 14.79
N ASP A 122 8.68 0.87 14.55
CA ASP A 122 10.00 0.89 13.91
C ASP A 122 11.04 0.12 14.74
N SER A 123 11.10 0.39 16.05
CA SER A 123 11.99 -0.35 16.98
C SER A 123 11.65 -1.83 17.05
N LEU A 124 10.35 -2.16 17.03
CA LEU A 124 9.89 -3.53 17.00
C LEU A 124 10.30 -4.24 15.70
N CYS A 125 10.15 -3.58 14.55
CA CYS A 125 10.63 -4.12 13.28
C CYS A 125 12.14 -4.35 13.29
N GLU A 126 12.94 -3.44 13.82
CA GLU A 126 14.40 -3.62 13.94
C GLU A 126 14.75 -4.84 14.82
N ALA A 127 14.11 -4.95 15.98
CA ALA A 127 14.23 -6.13 16.84
C ALA A 127 13.74 -7.41 16.14
N CYS A 128 12.87 -7.26 15.14
CA CYS A 128 12.34 -8.33 14.31
C CYS A 128 13.05 -8.60 12.98
N ASP A 129 14.30 -8.18 12.82
CA ASP A 129 15.05 -8.32 11.55
C ASP A 129 14.24 -7.78 10.34
N TRP A 130 13.49 -6.71 10.59
CA TRP A 130 12.59 -6.03 9.66
C TRP A 130 11.41 -6.86 9.13
N ASP A 131 11.10 -8.01 9.74
CA ASP A 131 9.88 -8.76 9.44
C ASP A 131 8.67 -8.10 10.13
N ALA A 132 8.03 -7.18 9.40
CA ALA A 132 6.83 -6.47 9.85
C ALA A 132 5.65 -7.40 10.19
N ARG A 133 5.59 -8.61 9.62
CA ARG A 133 4.54 -9.58 9.96
C ARG A 133 4.87 -10.29 11.27
N ALA A 134 6.14 -10.64 11.50
CA ALA A 134 6.58 -11.25 12.75
C ALA A 134 6.41 -10.31 13.96
N ALA A 135 6.43 -9.00 13.75
CA ALA A 135 6.16 -7.99 14.77
C ALA A 135 4.69 -7.96 15.27
N LEU A 136 3.73 -8.44 14.47
CA LEU A 136 2.30 -8.26 14.75
C LEU A 136 1.79 -8.86 16.07
N PRO A 137 2.23 -10.05 16.52
CA PRO A 137 1.80 -10.60 17.81
C PRO A 137 2.19 -9.71 18.99
N LEU A 138 3.43 -9.19 19.01
CA LEU A 138 3.89 -8.30 20.08
C LEU A 138 3.21 -6.93 19.98
N LEU A 139 3.06 -6.36 18.77
CA LEU A 139 2.29 -5.13 18.58
C LEU A 139 0.84 -5.26 19.10
N THR A 140 0.21 -6.41 18.84
CA THR A 140 -1.15 -6.70 19.32
C THR A 140 -1.21 -6.76 20.85
N HIS A 141 -0.23 -7.42 21.47
CA HIS A 141 -0.12 -7.46 22.93
C HIS A 141 0.05 -6.05 23.52
N LEU A 142 0.93 -5.22 22.93
CA LEU A 142 1.15 -3.85 23.37
C LEU A 142 -0.13 -3.00 23.28
N PHE A 143 -0.92 -3.12 22.21
CA PHE A 143 -2.21 -2.45 22.11
C PHE A 143 -3.20 -2.90 23.19
N GLU A 144 -3.26 -4.21 23.49
CA GLU A 144 -4.13 -4.74 24.53
C GLU A 144 -3.72 -4.28 25.94
N LEU A 145 -2.41 -4.19 26.21
CA LEU A 145 -1.89 -3.62 27.46
C LEU A 145 -2.23 -2.14 27.57
N HIS A 146 -2.05 -1.37 26.49
CA HIS A 146 -2.42 0.03 26.44
C HIS A 146 -3.92 0.23 26.75
N ASP A 147 -4.80 -0.51 26.10
CA ASP A 147 -6.25 -0.36 26.28
C ASP A 147 -6.69 -0.70 27.71
N ARG A 148 -6.05 -1.71 28.32
CA ARG A 148 -6.23 -2.04 29.74
C ARG A 148 -5.70 -0.94 30.66
N GLY A 149 -4.51 -0.40 30.38
CA GLY A 149 -3.89 0.69 31.13
C GLY A 149 -4.75 1.95 31.14
N VAL A 150 -5.26 2.37 29.97
CA VAL A 150 -6.21 3.49 29.83
C VAL A 150 -7.52 3.22 30.61
N SER A 151 -7.94 1.96 30.69
CA SER A 151 -9.10 1.53 31.48
C SER A 151 -8.85 1.45 32.99
N GLY A 152 -7.65 1.80 33.46
CA GLY A 152 -7.27 1.86 34.87
C GLY A 152 -6.55 0.62 35.42
N ASP A 153 -6.12 -0.31 34.56
CA ASP A 153 -5.30 -1.45 34.96
C ASP A 153 -3.83 -1.03 35.11
N ALA A 154 -3.43 -0.71 36.34
CA ALA A 154 -2.06 -0.27 36.65
C ALA A 154 -1.00 -1.32 36.29
N ALA A 155 -1.31 -2.62 36.45
CA ALA A 155 -0.36 -3.68 36.12
C ALA A 155 -0.12 -3.76 34.60
N ALA A 156 -1.16 -3.57 33.79
CA ALA A 156 -1.01 -3.50 32.34
C ALA A 156 -0.20 -2.28 31.88
N ALA A 157 -0.37 -1.14 32.55
CA ALA A 157 0.41 0.06 32.26
C ALA A 157 1.90 -0.11 32.63
N GLU A 158 2.20 -0.74 33.77
CA GLU A 158 3.57 -1.09 34.17
C GLU A 158 4.22 -2.08 33.20
N GLU A 159 3.48 -3.10 32.76
CA GLU A 159 3.95 -4.08 31.77
C GLU A 159 4.21 -3.44 30.41
N LEU A 160 3.31 -2.57 29.94
CA LEU A 160 3.49 -1.82 28.69
C LEU A 160 4.79 -0.99 28.73
N ALA A 161 5.00 -0.24 29.81
CA ALA A 161 6.20 0.58 29.96
C ALA A 161 7.49 -0.26 29.95
N ALA A 162 7.49 -1.39 30.66
CA ALA A 162 8.64 -2.29 30.68
C ALA A 162 8.94 -2.94 29.31
N LEU A 163 7.89 -3.33 28.57
CA LEU A 163 8.06 -3.88 27.23
C LEU A 163 8.52 -2.83 26.22
N THR A 164 8.00 -1.60 26.30
CA THR A 164 8.46 -0.49 25.46
C THR A 164 9.95 -0.22 25.67
N GLU A 165 10.41 -0.15 26.93
CA GLU A 165 11.83 0.02 27.26
C GLU A 165 12.68 -1.13 26.69
N SER A 166 12.26 -2.38 26.89
CA SER A 166 12.95 -3.58 26.35
C SER A 166 13.08 -3.55 24.82
N ILE A 167 12.01 -3.17 24.10
CA ILE A 167 11.99 -3.10 22.63
C ILE A 167 12.93 -2.00 22.13
N GLU A 168 12.94 -0.85 22.79
CA GLU A 168 13.86 0.25 22.46
C GLU A 168 15.34 -0.12 22.69
N GLU A 169 15.61 -1.03 23.63
CA GLU A 169 16.94 -1.63 23.85
C GLU A 169 17.26 -2.78 22.86
N GLY A 170 16.32 -3.16 22.01
CA GLY A 170 16.46 -4.26 21.05
C GLY A 170 16.30 -5.65 21.67
N GLU A 171 15.73 -5.73 22.88
CA GLU A 171 15.47 -6.98 23.60
C GLU A 171 14.01 -7.41 23.44
N LEU A 172 13.78 -8.57 22.82
CA LEU A 172 12.45 -9.18 22.71
C LEU A 172 12.26 -10.24 23.79
N PRO A 173 11.06 -10.31 24.42
CA PRO A 173 10.75 -11.41 25.33
C PRO A 173 10.81 -12.76 24.61
N ASP A 174 11.25 -13.81 25.31
CA ASP A 174 11.42 -15.16 24.76
C ASP A 174 10.13 -15.71 24.10
N GLU A 175 8.96 -15.38 24.65
CA GLU A 175 7.66 -15.77 24.10
C GLU A 175 7.31 -15.12 22.74
N PHE A 176 8.00 -14.03 22.39
CA PHE A 176 7.89 -13.34 21.11
C PHE A 176 9.15 -13.52 20.25
N ALA A 177 10.08 -14.40 20.67
CA ALA A 177 11.25 -14.73 19.87
C ALA A 177 10.82 -15.24 18.49
N ILE A 178 11.38 -14.62 17.46
CA ILE A 178 10.87 -14.75 16.10
C ILE A 178 11.26 -16.11 15.55
N THR A 179 10.24 -16.80 15.08
CA THR A 179 10.45 -17.81 14.05
C THR A 179 10.25 -17.09 12.72
N PRO A 180 11.26 -17.05 11.84
CA PRO A 180 11.12 -16.43 10.53
C PRO A 180 9.84 -16.96 9.87
N ALA A 181 8.93 -16.06 9.51
CA ALA A 181 7.72 -16.47 8.83
C ALA A 181 8.12 -16.95 7.41
N ASP A 182 7.53 -18.05 6.95
CA ASP A 182 7.72 -18.48 5.56
C ASP A 182 7.22 -17.42 4.56
N HIS A 183 6.37 -16.47 5.00
CA HIS A 183 5.78 -15.41 4.17
C HIS A 183 5.51 -14.10 4.93
N SER A 184 6.13 -13.00 4.49
CA SER A 184 5.95 -11.62 4.99
C SER A 184 4.71 -10.89 4.42
N CYS A 185 3.83 -11.59 3.70
CA CYS A 185 2.71 -10.96 2.99
C CYS A 185 1.38 -11.00 3.76
N LEU A 186 0.54 -9.98 3.55
CA LEU A 186 -0.84 -9.86 4.00
C LEU A 186 -1.81 -10.26 2.88
N ASP A 187 -2.94 -10.84 3.26
CA ASP A 187 -4.06 -11.14 2.38
C ASP A 187 -5.02 -9.94 2.27
N LEU A 188 -5.99 -10.04 1.36
CA LEU A 188 -7.09 -9.09 1.21
C LEU A 188 -8.46 -9.78 1.33
N ASP A 189 -9.41 -9.09 1.97
CA ASP A 189 -10.81 -9.48 2.00
C ASP A 189 -11.50 -9.15 0.66
N TRP A 190 -11.28 -10.02 -0.34
CA TRP A 190 -11.84 -9.88 -1.69
C TRP A 190 -13.37 -9.80 -1.71
N ALA A 191 -14.04 -10.43 -0.76
CA ALA A 191 -15.49 -10.35 -0.66
C ALA A 191 -15.94 -8.94 -0.22
N ALA A 192 -15.23 -8.31 0.72
CA ALA A 192 -15.48 -6.93 1.11
C ALA A 192 -15.11 -5.93 0.00
N ILE A 193 -13.97 -6.14 -0.67
CA ILE A 193 -13.56 -5.32 -1.82
C ILE A 193 -14.62 -5.35 -2.92
N GLY A 194 -15.12 -6.53 -3.29
CA GLY A 194 -16.16 -6.68 -4.31
C GLY A 194 -17.49 -5.99 -3.97
N ARG A 195 -17.75 -5.70 -2.67
CA ARG A 195 -18.91 -4.88 -2.24
C ARG A 195 -18.61 -3.38 -2.24
N ALA A 196 -17.35 -2.99 -2.04
CA ALA A 196 -16.93 -1.60 -1.95
C ALA A 196 -16.69 -0.97 -3.32
N VAL A 197 -16.23 -1.75 -4.29
CA VAL A 197 -15.79 -1.27 -5.61
C VAL A 197 -16.96 -1.24 -6.60
N ALA A 198 -17.11 -0.13 -7.33
CA ALA A 198 -18.12 -0.04 -8.38
C ALA A 198 -17.79 -0.94 -9.58
N PRO A 199 -18.79 -1.65 -10.16
CA PRO A 199 -18.56 -2.50 -11.32
C PRO A 199 -18.15 -1.69 -12.55
N LEU A 200 -17.33 -2.31 -13.40
CA LEU A 200 -16.92 -1.76 -14.70
C LEU A 200 -18.09 -1.72 -15.70
N LYS A 201 -18.01 -0.77 -16.63
CA LYS A 201 -18.98 -0.61 -17.73
C LYS A 201 -18.37 -1.06 -19.05
N PRO A 202 -19.10 -1.80 -19.92
CA PRO A 202 -18.58 -2.16 -21.24
C PRO A 202 -18.28 -0.94 -22.14
N PRO A 203 -17.28 -1.04 -23.05
CA PRO A 203 -16.37 -2.17 -23.22
C PRO A 203 -15.39 -2.28 -22.05
N VAL A 204 -15.01 -3.51 -21.69
CA VAL A 204 -14.07 -3.80 -20.61
C VAL A 204 -12.74 -4.27 -21.20
N LEU A 205 -11.63 -3.90 -20.57
CA LEU A 205 -10.29 -4.25 -21.01
C LEU A 205 -10.10 -5.77 -21.00
N GLY A 206 -9.97 -6.38 -22.17
CA GLY A 206 -9.60 -7.80 -22.29
C GLY A 206 -8.11 -7.97 -22.55
N THR A 207 -7.60 -7.25 -23.55
CA THR A 207 -6.20 -7.24 -23.99
C THR A 207 -5.85 -5.86 -24.55
N GLY A 208 -4.56 -5.53 -24.59
CA GLY A 208 -4.08 -4.28 -25.19
C GLY A 208 -3.86 -3.20 -24.16
N GLU A 209 -3.90 -1.95 -24.63
CA GLU A 209 -3.62 -0.75 -23.85
C GLU A 209 -4.89 -0.01 -23.43
N VAL A 210 -4.79 0.76 -22.35
CA VAL A 210 -5.77 1.74 -21.92
C VAL A 210 -5.07 3.06 -21.63
N HIS A 211 -5.64 4.15 -22.17
CA HIS A 211 -5.17 5.50 -21.89
C HIS A 211 -6.02 6.10 -20.77
N VAL A 212 -5.39 6.54 -19.68
CA VAL A 212 -6.07 6.99 -18.46
C VAL A 212 -5.79 8.46 -18.15
N ARG A 213 -6.84 9.14 -17.68
CA ARG A 213 -6.79 10.49 -17.14
C ARG A 213 -7.65 10.58 -15.89
N TRP A 214 -7.39 11.54 -15.02
CA TRP A 214 -8.31 11.83 -13.91
C TRP A 214 -9.63 12.41 -14.44
N ALA A 215 -10.75 11.94 -13.91
CA ALA A 215 -12.03 12.62 -14.06
C ALA A 215 -12.02 13.96 -13.30
N GLU A 216 -12.77 14.96 -13.76
CA GLU A 216 -12.78 16.30 -13.15
C GLU A 216 -13.23 16.30 -11.69
N ASP A 217 -14.10 15.36 -11.33
CA ASP A 217 -14.68 15.17 -10.00
C ASP A 217 -13.94 14.14 -9.15
N CYS A 218 -12.87 13.52 -9.67
CA CYS A 218 -12.06 12.55 -8.94
C CYS A 218 -10.72 13.19 -8.53
N ALA A 219 -10.55 13.43 -7.23
CA ALA A 219 -9.30 13.97 -6.71
C ALA A 219 -8.22 12.86 -6.64
N PRO A 220 -7.01 13.09 -7.17
CA PRO A 220 -5.91 12.14 -7.04
C PRO A 220 -5.50 11.98 -5.58
N HIS A 221 -5.15 10.75 -5.18
CA HIS A 221 -4.50 10.53 -3.88
C HIS A 221 -3.17 11.30 -3.85
N PRO A 222 -2.84 12.03 -2.76
CA PRO A 222 -1.67 12.90 -2.71
C PRO A 222 -0.36 12.16 -2.99
N GLU A 223 -0.29 10.88 -2.66
CA GLU A 223 0.90 10.03 -2.80
C GLU A 223 0.82 9.05 -3.98
N SER A 224 -0.27 9.06 -4.75
CA SER A 224 -0.39 8.17 -5.92
C SER A 224 0.63 8.56 -7.00
N PHE A 225 1.28 7.55 -7.58
CA PHE A 225 2.13 7.70 -8.76
C PHE A 225 1.34 8.20 -9.98
N LEU A 226 0.03 8.00 -9.98
CA LEU A 226 -0.87 8.50 -11.03
C LEU A 226 -1.09 10.02 -10.96
N ARG A 227 -0.62 10.73 -9.92
CA ARG A 227 -0.83 12.18 -9.72
C ARG A 227 -0.02 13.07 -10.67
N GLN A 228 1.08 12.58 -11.23
CA GLN A 228 2.07 13.44 -11.91
C GLN A 228 1.94 13.46 -13.46
N PRO A 229 2.43 14.50 -14.16
CA PRO A 229 2.29 14.61 -15.63
C PRO A 229 3.34 13.78 -16.40
N PHE A 230 3.85 12.68 -15.84
CA PHE A 230 4.96 11.90 -16.42
C PHE A 230 4.45 10.92 -17.47
N GLY A 231 3.98 11.45 -18.61
CA GLY A 231 4.10 10.84 -19.94
C GLY A 231 3.45 9.48 -20.23
N ARG A 232 3.00 8.71 -19.24
CA ARG A 232 2.35 7.42 -19.41
C ARG A 232 0.95 7.49 -18.83
N ALA A 233 0.05 8.01 -19.65
CA ALA A 233 -1.37 7.72 -19.54
C ALA A 233 -1.67 6.28 -20.00
N GLU A 234 -0.70 5.58 -20.58
CA GLU A 234 -0.90 4.28 -21.22
C GLU A 234 -0.52 3.14 -20.29
N PHE A 235 -1.46 2.22 -20.06
CA PHE A 235 -1.30 1.01 -19.26
C PHE A 235 -1.67 -0.23 -20.05
N HIS A 236 -0.96 -1.34 -19.85
CA HIS A 236 -1.18 -2.59 -20.56
C HIS A 236 -1.84 -3.64 -19.67
N ALA A 237 -2.82 -4.35 -20.24
CA ALA A 237 -3.51 -5.41 -19.52
C ALA A 237 -2.53 -6.45 -18.95
N GLY A 238 -2.50 -6.58 -17.62
CA GLY A 238 -1.69 -7.56 -16.89
C GLY A 238 -0.19 -7.30 -16.83
N VAL A 239 0.31 -6.15 -17.28
CA VAL A 239 1.73 -5.78 -17.23
C VAL A 239 1.98 -4.84 -16.05
N ASN A 240 3.20 -4.85 -15.51
CA ASN A 240 3.66 -3.77 -14.63
C ASN A 240 4.16 -2.61 -15.51
N ASP A 241 3.42 -1.52 -15.58
CA ASP A 241 3.74 -0.42 -16.50
C ASP A 241 4.77 0.59 -15.95
N LEU A 242 5.18 0.43 -14.68
CA LEU A 242 6.04 1.38 -13.96
C LEU A 242 7.41 0.80 -13.52
N GLU A 243 7.56 -0.51 -13.28
CA GLU A 243 8.88 -1.11 -12.98
C GLU A 243 9.85 -1.22 -14.18
N ASN A 244 9.45 -0.83 -15.39
CA ASN A 244 10.34 -0.87 -16.56
C ASN A 244 11.33 0.32 -16.60
N GLY A 245 12.29 0.31 -15.68
CA GLY A 245 13.72 0.55 -15.87
C GLY A 245 14.22 1.77 -16.63
N GLU A 246 14.51 2.87 -15.92
CA GLU A 246 15.66 3.75 -16.26
C GLU A 246 16.47 4.25 -15.04
N ASP A 247 16.26 3.75 -13.82
CA ASP A 247 16.95 4.26 -12.62
C ASP A 247 17.67 3.19 -11.76
N GLU A 248 17.92 1.99 -12.30
CA GLU A 248 18.96 1.11 -11.73
C GLU A 248 20.32 1.52 -12.28
N TYR A 249 21.06 2.28 -11.47
CA TYR A 249 22.49 2.63 -11.54
C TYR A 249 23.18 2.45 -12.91
N PRO A 250 23.62 3.52 -13.60
CA PRO A 250 24.61 3.33 -14.66
C PRO A 250 25.83 2.66 -14.02
N GLU A 251 26.07 1.39 -14.37
CA GLU A 251 27.26 0.64 -14.00
C GLU A 251 28.49 1.31 -14.62
N GLY A 252 28.93 2.40 -13.98
CA GLY A 252 30.23 3.00 -14.17
C GLY A 252 31.22 2.29 -13.27
N HIS A 253 31.57 1.04 -13.59
CA HIS A 253 32.83 0.47 -13.14
C HIS A 253 33.86 0.58 -14.26
N PRO A 254 34.77 1.58 -14.21
CA PRO A 254 35.97 1.56 -15.02
C PRO A 254 36.99 0.64 -14.34
N GLY A 255 37.55 -0.30 -15.10
CA GLY A 255 38.88 -0.85 -14.81
C GLY A 255 38.94 -2.33 -14.43
N ALA A 256 39.20 -3.15 -15.43
CA ALA A 256 40.21 -4.22 -15.33
C ALA A 256 40.80 -4.43 -16.72
N GLU A 257 41.94 -3.79 -16.98
CA GLU A 257 42.95 -4.30 -17.92
C GLU A 257 43.67 -5.50 -17.29
#